data_AF-A0A8T4IVV6-F1
#
_entry.id   AF-A0A8T4IVV6-F1
#
_cell.length_a   1.000
_cell.length_b   1.000
_cell.length_c   1.000
_cell.angle_alpha   90.00
_cell.angle_beta   90.00
_cell.angle_gamma   90.00
#
_symmetry.space_group_name_H-M   'P 1'
#
loop_
_entity.id
_entity.type
_entity.pdbx_description
1 polymer ?
#
loop_
_entity_poly.entity_id
_entity_poly.type
_entity_poly.pdbx_seq_one_letter_code
_entity_poly.pdbx_strand_id
1 'polypeptide(L)'
;MRSSELAALAGVTVRTLRHYHQIGVLDEPERSVNGYRVYDVRHLVRLLRITRLTGLGVPLAALPDVLDDQRAADALLDELDQQAAAEIERLTSRRAVIARLREHGAMPDLPPALASYGPTLSAAADIAPDLARHERDQVVLLAHLIDERGAAALSETLVRLNALTPAATALLKRFAALGPDTADEDIEQLAEDVAAHYRPVFDTLPDVEVGGDVTPLLAAYSERTLNDQQLHAARLLRDRFTGTGRSAG
;
A
#
# COMPACT_ATOMS: atom_id res chain seq x y z
N MET A 1 52.43 -6.25 13.26
CA MET A 1 51.66 -6.07 12.01
C MET A 1 51.59 -4.61 11.64
N ARG A 2 51.61 -4.27 10.34
CA ARG A 2 51.34 -2.89 9.86
C ARG A 2 49.83 -2.65 9.69
N SER A 3 49.39 -1.39 9.56
CA SER A 3 47.96 -1.07 9.37
C SER A 3 47.30 -1.82 8.22
N SER A 4 47.99 -1.97 7.08
CA SER A 4 47.46 -2.69 5.90
C SER A 4 47.26 -4.17 6.15
N GLU A 5 48.19 -4.79 6.88
CA GLU A 5 48.15 -6.21 7.25
C GLU A 5 47.04 -6.48 8.28
N LEU A 6 46.94 -5.64 9.32
CA LEU A 6 45.86 -5.74 10.30
C LEU A 6 44.48 -5.59 9.65
N ALA A 7 44.32 -4.58 8.81
CA ALA A 7 43.06 -4.31 8.12
C ALA A 7 42.67 -5.49 7.23
N ALA A 8 43.63 -6.04 6.47
CA ALA A 8 43.39 -7.22 5.63
C ALA A 8 42.98 -8.44 6.46
N LEU A 9 43.66 -8.73 7.58
CA LEU A 9 43.32 -9.85 8.47
C LEU A 9 41.94 -9.70 9.12
N ALA A 10 41.51 -8.48 9.40
CA ALA A 10 40.19 -8.20 9.96
C ALA A 10 39.09 -8.00 8.91
N GLY A 11 39.40 -8.10 7.62
CA GLY A 11 38.44 -7.91 6.53
C GLY A 11 37.92 -6.48 6.40
N VAL A 12 38.69 -5.48 6.83
CA VAL A 12 38.31 -4.06 6.75
C VAL A 12 39.28 -3.28 5.89
N THR A 13 38.88 -2.08 5.47
CA THR A 13 39.80 -1.17 4.78
C THR A 13 40.70 -0.45 5.80
N VAL A 14 41.89 0.00 5.36
CA VAL A 14 42.74 0.87 6.17
C VAL A 14 42.02 2.18 6.53
N ARG A 15 41.09 2.64 5.68
CA ARG A 15 40.21 3.79 5.98
C ARG A 15 39.28 3.50 7.15
N THR A 16 38.65 2.33 7.19
CA THR A 16 37.80 1.87 8.30
C THR A 16 38.61 1.75 9.59
N LEU A 17 39.79 1.14 9.53
CA LEU A 17 40.70 1.05 10.68
C LEU A 17 41.03 2.45 11.24
N ARG A 18 41.37 3.40 10.37
CA ARG A 18 41.63 4.79 10.79
C ARG A 18 40.38 5.44 11.40
N HIS A 19 39.21 5.18 10.83
CA HIS A 19 37.96 5.71 11.36
C HIS A 19 37.70 5.19 12.78
N TYR A 20 37.92 3.90 13.04
CA TYR A 20 37.78 3.31 14.37
C TYR A 20 38.71 3.92 15.42
N HIS A 21 39.95 4.24 15.03
CA HIS A 21 40.84 5.03 15.88
C HIS A 21 40.31 6.46 16.13
N GLN A 22 39.82 7.14 15.09
CA GLN A 22 39.33 8.52 15.20
C GLN A 22 38.13 8.66 16.13
N ILE A 23 37.24 7.66 16.16
CA ILE A 23 36.06 7.65 17.02
C ILE A 23 36.31 6.97 18.38
N GLY A 24 37.54 6.51 18.64
CA GLY A 24 37.94 5.95 19.92
C GLY A 24 37.45 4.54 20.24
N VAL A 25 36.88 3.80 19.26
CA VAL A 25 36.45 2.40 19.50
C VAL A 25 37.61 1.40 19.44
N LEU A 26 38.75 1.82 18.86
CA LEU A 26 39.99 1.06 18.84
C LEU A 26 41.16 1.97 19.21
N ASP A 27 41.94 1.59 20.21
CA ASP A 27 43.10 2.37 20.65
C ASP A 27 44.19 2.42 19.58
N GLU A 28 44.85 3.58 19.45
CA GLU A 28 46.02 3.68 18.57
C GLU A 28 47.23 2.97 19.19
N PRO A 29 47.93 2.10 18.44
CA PRO A 29 49.13 1.45 18.94
C PRO A 29 50.32 2.43 19.01
N GLU A 30 51.36 2.01 19.71
CA GLU A 30 52.65 2.69 19.71
C GLU A 30 53.24 2.84 18.30
N ARG A 31 54.03 3.90 18.12
CA ARG A 31 54.80 4.14 16.91
C ARG A 31 56.19 3.55 17.08
N SER A 32 56.65 2.83 16.07
CA SER A 32 58.04 2.38 15.98
C SER A 32 59.00 3.57 15.85
N VAL A 33 60.29 3.31 16.09
CA VAL A 33 61.40 4.28 15.90
C VAL A 33 61.37 4.93 14.51
N ASN A 34 60.82 4.23 13.52
CA ASN A 34 60.72 4.68 12.13
C ASN A 34 59.41 5.44 11.84
N GLY A 35 58.61 5.76 12.87
CA GLY A 35 57.37 6.53 12.79
C GLY A 35 56.10 5.74 12.42
N TYR A 36 56.22 4.45 12.09
CA TYR A 36 55.08 3.60 11.70
C TYR A 36 54.34 3.02 12.90
N ARG A 37 53.00 2.97 12.85
CA ARG A 37 52.15 2.25 13.81
C ARG A 37 52.40 0.74 13.75
N VAL A 38 52.61 0.11 14.91
CA VAL A 38 52.86 -1.33 15.01
C VAL A 38 51.78 -1.99 15.85
N TYR A 39 50.95 -2.82 15.22
CA TYR A 39 49.88 -3.56 15.88
C TYR A 39 50.34 -4.94 16.30
N ASP A 40 49.92 -5.36 17.48
CA ASP A 40 50.06 -6.73 17.97
C ASP A 40 48.76 -7.53 17.80
N VAL A 41 48.79 -8.79 18.23
CA VAL A 41 47.63 -9.71 18.13
C VAL A 41 46.43 -9.22 18.94
N ARG A 42 46.62 -8.49 20.04
CA ARG A 42 45.51 -7.96 20.87
C ARG A 42 44.69 -6.94 20.10
N HIS A 43 45.35 -6.10 19.30
CA HIS A 43 44.67 -5.16 18.41
C HIS A 43 43.85 -5.88 17.34
N LEU A 44 44.36 -7.00 16.80
CA LEU A 44 43.61 -7.82 15.84
C LEU A 44 42.38 -8.44 16.49
N VAL A 45 42.51 -9.02 17.69
CA VAL A 45 41.38 -9.58 18.45
C VAL A 45 40.32 -8.51 18.71
N ARG A 46 40.73 -7.31 19.16
CA ARG A 46 39.82 -6.18 19.38
C ARG A 46 39.09 -5.79 18.09
N LEU A 47 39.83 -5.63 17.00
CA LEU A 47 39.26 -5.27 15.70
C LEU A 47 38.30 -6.34 15.15
N LEU A 48 38.61 -7.62 15.31
CA LEU A 48 37.72 -8.72 14.91
C LEU A 48 36.42 -8.76 15.74
N ARG A 49 36.48 -8.39 17.02
CA ARG A 49 35.27 -8.27 17.86
C ARG A 49 34.41 -7.09 17.43
N ILE A 50 35.03 -5.94 17.16
CA ILE A 50 34.36 -4.75 16.61
C ILE A 50 33.64 -5.13 15.32
N THR A 51 34.34 -5.73 14.35
CA THR A 51 33.74 -6.07 13.04
C THR A 51 32.59 -7.04 13.18
N ARG A 52 32.72 -8.07 14.03
CA ARG A 52 31.65 -9.03 14.30
C ARG A 52 30.39 -8.36 14.86
N LEU A 53 30.54 -7.53 15.91
CA LEU A 53 29.40 -6.86 16.54
C LEU A 53 28.73 -5.86 15.58
N THR A 54 29.52 -5.08 14.84
CA THR A 54 28.95 -4.16 13.83
C THR A 54 28.22 -4.91 12.71
N GLY A 55 28.67 -6.11 12.35
CA GLY A 55 28.00 -6.97 11.38
C GLY A 55 26.65 -7.51 11.87
N LEU A 56 26.43 -7.56 13.18
CA LEU A 56 25.15 -7.90 13.80
C LEU A 56 24.22 -6.68 13.97
N GLY A 57 24.65 -5.50 13.54
CA GLY A 57 23.86 -4.26 13.68
C GLY A 57 24.13 -3.47 14.96
N VAL A 58 25.10 -3.88 15.79
CA VAL A 58 25.51 -3.10 16.96
C VAL A 58 26.07 -1.73 16.52
N PRO A 59 25.52 -0.61 17.01
CA PRO A 59 25.99 0.71 16.63
C PRO A 59 27.39 0.96 17.19
N LEU A 60 28.25 1.64 16.41
CA LEU A 60 29.64 1.95 16.79
C LEU A 60 29.72 2.70 18.14
N ALA A 61 28.72 3.52 18.46
CA ALA A 61 28.66 4.28 19.71
C ALA A 61 28.46 3.41 20.95
N ALA A 62 27.85 2.21 20.82
CA ALA A 62 27.63 1.28 21.93
C ALA A 62 28.83 0.34 22.16
N LEU A 63 29.75 0.24 21.18
CA LEU A 63 30.88 -0.69 21.25
C LEU A 63 31.77 -0.53 22.48
N PRO A 64 32.12 0.69 22.96
CA PRO A 64 32.95 0.83 24.16
C PRO A 64 32.36 0.11 25.38
N ASP A 65 31.03 0.15 25.53
CA ASP A 65 30.33 -0.42 26.68
C ASP A 65 30.17 -1.94 26.57
N VAL A 66 30.00 -2.48 25.36
CA VAL A 66 29.73 -3.91 25.16
C VAL A 66 30.98 -4.74 24.85
N LEU A 67 32.08 -4.12 24.41
CA LEU A 67 33.29 -4.88 24.06
C LEU A 67 33.93 -5.52 25.29
N ASP A 68 33.82 -4.92 26.47
CA ASP A 68 34.45 -5.43 27.69
C ASP A 68 33.45 -5.90 28.75
N ASP A 69 32.13 -5.77 28.49
CA ASP A 69 31.06 -6.27 29.34
C ASP A 69 30.17 -7.27 28.58
N GLN A 70 30.30 -8.55 28.94
CA GLN A 70 29.52 -9.63 28.34
C GLN A 70 28.02 -9.49 28.61
N ARG A 71 27.62 -9.01 29.79
CA ARG A 71 26.20 -8.85 30.13
C ARG A 71 25.57 -7.72 29.33
N ALA A 72 26.31 -6.62 29.15
CA ALA A 72 25.86 -5.52 28.30
C ALA A 72 25.76 -5.96 26.83
N ALA A 73 26.72 -6.78 26.36
CA ALA A 73 26.67 -7.36 25.02
C ALA A 73 25.45 -8.28 24.83
N ASP A 74 25.21 -9.21 25.75
CA ASP A 74 24.08 -10.15 25.67
C ASP A 74 22.74 -9.40 25.67
N ALA A 75 22.57 -8.40 26.56
CA ALA A 75 21.35 -7.59 26.60
C ALA A 75 21.10 -6.81 25.31
N LEU A 76 22.15 -6.23 24.71
CA LEU A 76 22.02 -5.52 23.44
C LEU A 76 21.70 -6.48 22.28
N LEU A 77 22.27 -7.69 22.29
CA LEU A 77 21.98 -8.70 21.27
C LEU A 77 20.53 -9.19 21.37
N ASP A 78 20.00 -9.38 22.58
CA ASP A 78 18.59 -9.72 22.80
C ASP A 78 17.66 -8.62 22.27
N GLU A 79 18.00 -7.34 22.50
CA GLU A 79 17.24 -6.21 21.96
C GLU A 79 17.25 -6.19 20.42
N LEU A 80 18.43 -6.39 19.81
CA LEU A 80 18.56 -6.45 18.35
C LEU A 80 17.79 -7.62 17.73
N ASP A 81 17.80 -8.78 18.38
CA ASP A 81 17.03 -9.96 17.94
C ASP A 81 15.52 -9.68 17.99
N GLN A 82 15.03 -9.07 19.07
CA GLN A 82 13.62 -8.68 19.19
C GLN A 82 13.21 -7.66 18.13
N GLN A 83 14.05 -6.66 17.85
CA GLN A 83 13.82 -5.68 16.79
C GLN A 83 13.79 -6.35 15.40
N ALA A 84 14.71 -7.28 15.14
CA ALA A 84 14.76 -8.03 13.89
C ALA A 84 13.51 -8.91 13.72
N ALA A 85 13.07 -9.60 14.78
CA ALA A 85 11.85 -10.40 14.77
C ALA A 85 10.61 -9.55 14.45
N ALA A 86 10.46 -8.40 15.10
CA ALA A 86 9.35 -7.48 14.83
C ALA A 86 9.38 -6.95 13.38
N GLU A 87 10.56 -6.64 12.84
CA GLU A 87 10.69 -6.21 11.46
C GLU A 87 10.35 -7.33 10.47
N ILE A 88 10.74 -8.58 10.76
CA ILE A 88 10.37 -9.75 9.97
C ILE A 88 8.85 -9.95 9.95
N GLU A 89 8.18 -9.83 11.09
CA GLU A 89 6.72 -9.92 11.18
C GLU A 89 6.03 -8.83 10.35
N ARG A 90 6.52 -7.59 10.46
CA ARG A 90 6.01 -6.45 9.70
C ARG A 90 6.19 -6.66 8.19
N LEU A 91 7.38 -7.10 7.76
CA LEU A 91 7.67 -7.40 6.36
C LEU A 91 6.84 -8.58 5.84
N THR A 92 6.63 -9.62 6.65
CA THR A 92 5.79 -10.77 6.32
C THR A 92 4.32 -10.36 6.14
N SER A 93 3.79 -9.56 7.06
CA SER A 93 2.44 -9.00 6.98
C SER A 93 2.27 -8.15 5.72
N ARG A 94 3.24 -7.28 5.41
CA ARG A 94 3.25 -6.48 4.18
C ARG A 94 3.25 -7.36 2.93
N ARG A 95 4.05 -8.43 2.91
CA ARG A 95 4.07 -9.40 1.79
C ARG A 95 2.73 -10.11 1.62
N ALA A 96 2.05 -10.47 2.71
CA ALA A 96 0.73 -11.09 2.66
C ALA A 96 -0.33 -10.14 2.06
N VAL A 97 -0.32 -8.86 2.45
CA VAL A 97 -1.19 -7.84 1.85
C VAL A 97 -0.91 -7.69 0.36
N ILE A 98 0.36 -7.56 -0.04
CA ILE A 98 0.75 -7.48 -1.47
C ILE A 98 0.30 -8.72 -2.25
N ALA A 99 0.45 -9.92 -1.68
CA ALA A 99 0.03 -11.16 -2.31
C ALA A 99 -1.49 -11.20 -2.51
N ARG A 100 -2.28 -10.83 -1.50
CA ARG A 100 -3.74 -10.75 -1.60
C ARG A 100 -4.19 -9.74 -2.65
N LEU A 101 -3.55 -8.57 -2.73
CA LEU A 101 -3.81 -7.57 -3.77
C LEU A 101 -3.52 -8.12 -5.17
N ARG A 102 -2.38 -8.83 -5.35
CA ARG A 102 -1.99 -9.42 -6.64
C ARG A 102 -2.86 -10.59 -7.08
N GLU A 103 -3.25 -11.47 -6.17
CA GLU A 103 -4.06 -12.66 -6.47
C GLU A 103 -5.42 -12.29 -7.08
N HIS A 104 -5.98 -11.16 -6.67
CA HIS A 104 -7.27 -10.68 -7.16
C HIS A 104 -7.15 -9.64 -8.28
N GLY A 105 -5.97 -9.42 -8.85
CA GLY A 105 -5.75 -8.36 -9.86
C GLY A 105 -6.11 -6.96 -9.35
N ALA A 106 -6.13 -6.78 -8.02
CA ALA A 106 -6.62 -5.57 -7.40
C ALA A 106 -5.60 -4.45 -7.58
N MET A 107 -6.13 -3.25 -7.85
CA MET A 107 -5.33 -2.04 -7.83
C MET A 107 -4.80 -1.81 -6.40
N PRO A 108 -3.54 -1.37 -6.24
CA PRO A 108 -2.86 -1.31 -4.95
C PRO A 108 -3.45 -0.30 -3.96
N ASP A 109 -4.36 0.56 -4.42
CA ASP A 109 -5.05 1.60 -3.68
C ASP A 109 -6.46 1.18 -3.19
N LEU A 110 -6.93 -0.03 -3.51
CA LEU A 110 -8.16 -0.56 -2.94
C LEU A 110 -7.92 -1.22 -1.58
N PRO A 111 -8.79 -0.96 -0.58
CA PRO A 111 -8.74 -1.67 0.70
C PRO A 111 -8.82 -3.20 0.51
N PRO A 112 -8.12 -4.01 1.33
CA PRO A 112 -8.08 -5.46 1.17
C PRO A 112 -9.46 -6.15 1.15
N ALA A 113 -10.44 -5.59 1.84
CA ALA A 113 -11.82 -6.09 1.86
C ALA A 113 -12.54 -5.97 0.49
N LEU A 114 -12.09 -5.06 -0.37
CA LEU A 114 -12.62 -4.84 -1.72
C LEU A 114 -11.80 -5.53 -2.81
N ALA A 115 -10.82 -6.37 -2.44
CA ALA A 115 -9.93 -7.02 -3.40
C ALA A 115 -10.71 -7.86 -4.43
N SER A 116 -11.80 -8.52 -4.04
CA SER A 116 -12.66 -9.30 -4.95
C SER A 116 -13.36 -8.46 -6.02
N TYR A 117 -13.46 -7.14 -5.84
CA TYR A 117 -14.00 -6.23 -6.84
C TYR A 117 -12.98 -5.82 -7.92
N GLY A 118 -11.69 -6.04 -7.65
CA GLY A 118 -10.58 -5.71 -8.55
C GLY A 118 -10.72 -6.23 -9.99
N PRO A 119 -11.05 -7.52 -10.22
CA PRO A 119 -11.19 -8.06 -11.57
C PRO A 119 -12.30 -7.38 -12.37
N THR A 120 -13.41 -7.02 -11.73
CA THR A 120 -14.53 -6.32 -12.38
C THR A 120 -14.09 -4.92 -12.83
N LEU A 121 -13.41 -4.16 -11.97
CA LEU A 121 -12.85 -2.85 -12.33
C LEU A 121 -11.81 -2.96 -13.45
N SER A 122 -10.95 -3.99 -13.42
CA SER A 122 -9.98 -4.22 -14.48
C SER A 122 -10.65 -4.51 -15.82
N ALA A 123 -11.67 -5.37 -15.84
CA ALA A 123 -12.40 -5.68 -17.06
C ALA A 123 -13.22 -4.48 -17.57
N ALA A 124 -13.75 -3.66 -16.67
CA ALA A 124 -14.41 -2.41 -17.05
C ALA A 124 -13.41 -1.41 -17.65
N ALA A 125 -12.17 -1.38 -17.17
CA ALA A 125 -11.12 -0.49 -17.69
C ALA A 125 -10.72 -0.82 -19.13
N ASP A 126 -10.80 -2.10 -19.54
CA ASP A 126 -10.60 -2.52 -20.94
C ASP A 126 -11.72 -2.03 -21.87
N ILE A 127 -12.88 -1.65 -21.32
CA ILE A 127 -14.09 -1.26 -22.06
C ILE A 127 -14.27 0.26 -22.06
N ALA A 128 -14.18 0.89 -20.89
CA ALA A 128 -14.42 2.30 -20.63
C ALA A 128 -13.43 2.80 -19.56
N PRO A 129 -12.17 3.12 -19.94
CA PRO A 129 -11.10 3.37 -18.98
C PRO A 129 -11.36 4.55 -18.04
N ASP A 130 -11.97 5.62 -18.54
CA ASP A 130 -12.27 6.82 -17.73
C ASP A 130 -13.39 6.55 -16.72
N LEU A 131 -14.40 5.77 -17.10
CA LEU A 131 -15.48 5.36 -16.18
C LEU A 131 -14.99 4.37 -15.13
N ALA A 132 -14.14 3.40 -15.51
CA ALA A 132 -13.55 2.47 -14.55
C ALA A 132 -12.67 3.19 -13.53
N ARG A 133 -11.94 4.23 -13.96
CA ARG A 133 -11.20 5.12 -13.04
C ARG A 133 -12.15 5.88 -12.12
N HIS A 134 -13.20 6.49 -12.68
CA HIS A 134 -14.22 7.21 -11.91
C HIS A 134 -14.83 6.31 -10.82
N GLU A 135 -15.24 5.10 -11.19
CA GLU A 135 -15.84 4.12 -10.29
C GLU A 135 -14.86 3.68 -9.21
N ARG A 136 -13.61 3.36 -9.58
CA ARG A 136 -12.56 3.02 -8.61
C ARG A 136 -12.41 4.09 -7.54
N ASP A 137 -12.35 5.37 -7.94
CA ASP A 137 -12.13 6.46 -7.00
C ASP A 137 -13.36 6.67 -6.09
N GLN A 138 -14.58 6.47 -6.60
CA GLN A 138 -15.79 6.45 -5.77
C GLN A 138 -15.79 5.29 -4.76
N VAL A 139 -15.33 4.11 -5.17
CA VAL A 139 -15.21 2.94 -4.29
C VAL A 139 -14.18 3.18 -3.19
N VAL A 140 -13.07 3.84 -3.47
CA VAL A 140 -12.09 4.26 -2.46
C VAL A 140 -12.72 5.22 -1.44
N LEU A 141 -13.52 6.20 -1.91
CA LEU A 141 -14.24 7.12 -1.03
C LEU A 141 -15.25 6.38 -0.14
N LEU A 142 -16.04 5.48 -0.71
CA LEU A 142 -17.02 4.65 0.03
C LEU A 142 -16.34 3.79 1.10
N ALA A 143 -15.20 3.18 0.75
CA ALA A 143 -14.48 2.29 1.64
C ALA A 143 -13.82 3.01 2.83
N HIS A 144 -13.54 4.31 2.69
CA HIS A 144 -13.02 5.11 3.81
C HIS A 144 -14.06 5.32 4.92
N LEU A 145 -15.35 5.15 4.61
CA LEU A 145 -16.47 5.57 5.44
C LEU A 145 -17.18 4.38 6.11
N ILE A 146 -16.66 3.18 5.92
CA ILE A 146 -17.20 1.92 6.46
C ILE A 146 -16.11 1.14 7.20
N ASP A 147 -16.50 0.38 8.22
CA ASP A 147 -15.60 -0.54 8.91
C ASP A 147 -15.28 -1.79 8.06
N GLU A 148 -14.39 -2.66 8.52
CA GLU A 148 -13.99 -3.85 7.75
C GLU A 148 -15.17 -4.80 7.44
N ARG A 149 -16.18 -4.86 8.32
CA ARG A 149 -17.37 -5.71 8.11
C ARG A 149 -18.27 -5.11 7.04
N GLY A 150 -18.48 -3.79 7.08
CA GLY A 150 -19.19 -3.05 6.04
C GLY A 150 -18.49 -3.16 4.68
N ALA A 151 -17.16 -3.15 4.66
CA ALA A 151 -16.39 -3.26 3.42
C ALA A 151 -16.55 -4.60 2.71
N ALA A 152 -16.69 -5.71 3.45
CA ALA A 152 -16.95 -7.02 2.83
C ALA A 152 -18.35 -7.09 2.19
N ALA A 153 -19.38 -6.61 2.88
CA ALA A 153 -20.74 -6.54 2.36
C ALA A 153 -20.85 -5.59 1.15
N LEU A 154 -20.13 -4.46 1.20
CA LEU A 154 -20.01 -3.55 0.07
C LEU A 154 -19.33 -4.25 -1.12
N SER A 155 -18.24 -4.99 -0.89
CA SER A 155 -17.55 -5.73 -1.96
C SER A 155 -18.48 -6.69 -2.71
N GLU A 156 -19.23 -7.50 -1.97
CA GLU A 156 -20.19 -8.45 -2.57
C GLU A 156 -21.27 -7.71 -3.37
N THR A 157 -21.78 -6.61 -2.83
CA THR A 157 -22.76 -5.75 -3.48
C THR A 157 -22.22 -5.16 -4.78
N LEU A 158 -21.00 -4.61 -4.76
CA LEU A 158 -20.35 -4.03 -5.94
C LEU A 158 -20.08 -5.08 -7.03
N VAL A 159 -19.63 -6.28 -6.66
CA VAL A 159 -19.43 -7.38 -7.60
C VAL A 159 -20.74 -7.76 -8.30
N ARG A 160 -21.85 -7.82 -7.55
CA ARG A 160 -23.17 -8.13 -8.11
C ARG A 160 -23.71 -7.00 -8.99
N LEU A 161 -23.61 -5.76 -8.53
CA LEU A 161 -24.12 -4.59 -9.23
C LEU A 161 -23.35 -4.33 -10.53
N ASN A 162 -22.05 -4.60 -10.55
CA ASN A 162 -21.20 -4.33 -11.71
C ASN A 162 -20.81 -5.60 -12.47
N ALA A 163 -21.59 -6.67 -12.34
CA ALA A 163 -21.38 -7.87 -13.13
C ALA A 163 -21.46 -7.53 -14.64
N LEU A 164 -20.34 -7.69 -15.34
CA LEU A 164 -20.19 -7.36 -16.77
C LEU A 164 -20.82 -8.43 -17.67
N THR A 165 -22.14 -8.63 -17.54
CA THR A 165 -22.91 -9.40 -18.51
C THR A 165 -22.86 -8.73 -19.89
N PRO A 166 -23.17 -9.44 -21.00
CA PRO A 166 -23.21 -8.82 -22.33
C PRO A 166 -24.13 -7.58 -22.39
N ALA A 167 -25.27 -7.62 -21.69
CA ALA A 167 -26.19 -6.49 -21.60
C ALA A 167 -25.60 -5.32 -20.81
N ALA A 168 -25.05 -5.57 -19.62
CA ALA A 168 -24.37 -4.56 -18.81
C ALA A 168 -23.20 -3.91 -19.56
N THR A 169 -22.42 -4.72 -20.27
CA THR A 169 -21.30 -4.25 -21.10
C THR A 169 -21.77 -3.32 -22.23
N ALA A 170 -22.90 -3.63 -22.88
CA ALA A 170 -23.46 -2.79 -23.92
C ALA A 170 -23.96 -1.44 -23.37
N LEU A 171 -24.60 -1.46 -22.19
CA LEU A 171 -25.04 -0.26 -21.48
C LEU A 171 -23.86 0.62 -21.04
N LEU A 172 -22.81 0.01 -20.48
CA LEU A 172 -21.58 0.69 -20.10
C LEU A 172 -20.94 1.41 -21.30
N LYS A 173 -20.86 0.74 -22.45
CA LYS A 173 -20.34 1.34 -23.70
C LYS A 173 -21.18 2.52 -24.17
N ARG A 174 -22.51 2.41 -24.09
CA ARG A 174 -23.42 3.51 -24.45
C ARG A 174 -23.24 4.71 -23.53
N PHE A 175 -23.13 4.48 -22.21
CA PHE A 175 -22.87 5.54 -21.25
C PHE A 175 -21.50 6.20 -21.47
N ALA A 176 -20.47 5.40 -21.73
CA ALA A 176 -19.12 5.91 -22.04
C ALA A 176 -19.07 6.75 -23.32
N ALA A 177 -19.94 6.46 -24.29
CA ALA A 177 -20.01 7.16 -25.57
C ALA A 177 -20.84 8.45 -25.54
N LEU A 178 -21.53 8.77 -24.43
CA LEU A 178 -22.25 10.02 -24.28
C LEU A 178 -21.30 11.22 -24.41
N GLY A 179 -21.65 12.17 -25.27
CA GLY A 179 -20.86 13.35 -25.52
C GLY A 179 -21.69 14.55 -25.95
N PRO A 180 -21.05 15.68 -26.31
CA PRO A 180 -21.73 16.95 -26.58
C PRO A 180 -22.87 16.88 -27.60
N ASP A 181 -22.77 15.97 -28.56
CA ASP A 181 -23.71 15.82 -29.67
C ASP A 181 -24.81 14.77 -29.39
N THR A 182 -24.81 14.13 -28.22
CA THR A 182 -25.85 13.15 -27.87
C THR A 182 -27.16 13.87 -27.54
N ALA A 183 -28.27 13.45 -28.18
CA ALA A 183 -29.59 14.05 -27.96
C ALA A 183 -30.18 13.63 -26.60
N ASP A 184 -30.99 14.50 -26.01
CA ASP A 184 -31.64 14.24 -24.71
C ASP A 184 -32.51 12.96 -24.75
N GLU A 185 -33.20 12.70 -25.87
CA GLU A 185 -34.01 11.48 -26.08
C GLU A 185 -33.15 10.20 -25.99
N ASP A 186 -31.94 10.22 -26.55
CA ASP A 186 -31.02 9.08 -26.48
C ASP A 186 -30.51 8.86 -25.05
N ILE A 187 -30.31 9.95 -24.29
CA ILE A 187 -29.90 9.91 -22.89
C ILE A 187 -31.03 9.37 -22.01
N GLU A 188 -32.27 9.80 -22.25
CA GLU A 188 -33.46 9.31 -21.56
C GLU A 188 -33.66 7.82 -21.81
N GLN A 189 -33.59 7.37 -23.06
CA GLN A 189 -33.73 5.97 -23.42
C GLN A 189 -32.62 5.11 -22.77
N LEU A 190 -31.37 5.60 -22.76
CA LEU A 190 -30.29 4.92 -22.05
C LEU A 190 -30.59 4.79 -20.56
N ALA A 191 -31.06 5.86 -19.93
CA ALA A 191 -31.38 5.84 -18.50
C ALA A 191 -32.52 4.85 -18.18
N GLU A 192 -33.51 4.72 -19.07
CA GLU A 192 -34.57 3.70 -18.96
C GLU A 192 -34.02 2.28 -19.08
N ASP A 193 -33.19 2.02 -20.08
CA ASP A 193 -32.62 0.69 -20.32
C ASP A 193 -31.74 0.25 -19.14
N VAL A 194 -30.93 1.17 -18.60
CA VAL A 194 -30.10 0.93 -17.41
C VAL A 194 -30.99 0.67 -16.18
N ALA A 195 -32.03 1.49 -15.96
CA ALA A 195 -32.94 1.30 -14.85
C ALA A 195 -33.67 -0.05 -14.93
N ALA A 196 -34.15 -0.42 -16.12
CA ALA A 196 -34.80 -1.71 -16.34
C ALA A 196 -33.85 -2.89 -16.09
N HIS A 197 -32.59 -2.80 -16.53
CA HIS A 197 -31.60 -3.84 -16.34
C HIS A 197 -31.23 -4.06 -14.87
N TYR A 198 -30.98 -2.98 -14.13
CA TYR A 198 -30.45 -3.08 -12.77
C TYR A 198 -31.50 -3.13 -11.67
N ARG A 199 -32.76 -2.78 -11.93
CA ARG A 199 -33.83 -2.80 -10.93
C ARG A 199 -33.97 -4.14 -10.18
N PRO A 200 -33.98 -5.31 -10.84
CA PRO A 200 -34.03 -6.59 -10.13
C PRO A 200 -32.83 -6.81 -9.19
N VAL A 201 -31.65 -6.27 -9.54
CA VAL A 201 -30.47 -6.36 -8.69
C VAL A 201 -30.63 -5.43 -7.49
N PHE A 202 -30.97 -4.15 -7.73
CA PHE A 202 -31.20 -3.14 -6.68
C PHE A 202 -32.25 -3.58 -5.65
N ASP A 203 -33.36 -4.17 -6.09
CA ASP A 203 -34.44 -4.63 -5.20
C ASP A 203 -33.97 -5.72 -4.22
N THR A 204 -32.92 -6.46 -4.58
CA THR A 204 -32.32 -7.52 -3.76
C THR A 204 -31.10 -7.09 -2.95
N LEU A 205 -30.67 -5.82 -3.06
CA LEU A 205 -29.54 -5.32 -2.28
C LEU A 205 -29.97 -5.04 -0.83
N PRO A 206 -29.13 -5.41 0.16
CA PRO A 206 -29.37 -5.03 1.55
C PRO A 206 -29.38 -3.51 1.69
N ASP A 207 -30.15 -2.99 2.65
CA ASP A 207 -30.05 -1.58 3.03
C ASP A 207 -28.68 -1.34 3.66
N VAL A 208 -27.79 -0.74 2.87
CA VAL A 208 -26.50 -0.27 3.36
C VAL A 208 -26.68 1.20 3.72
N GLU A 209 -26.73 1.50 5.01
CA GLU A 209 -26.60 2.88 5.49
C GLU A 209 -25.20 3.38 5.13
N VAL A 210 -25.12 4.11 4.02
CA VAL A 210 -23.94 4.90 3.69
C VAL A 210 -24.08 6.22 4.44
N GLY A 211 -23.19 6.52 5.38
CA GLY A 211 -23.28 7.70 6.23
C GLY A 211 -23.54 9.01 5.45
N GLY A 212 -24.31 9.93 6.03
CA GLY A 212 -24.85 11.11 5.33
C GLY A 212 -23.81 12.03 4.65
N ASP A 213 -22.55 11.99 5.09
CA ASP A 213 -21.47 12.83 4.54
C ASP A 213 -20.91 12.33 3.19
N VAL A 214 -21.24 11.11 2.76
CA VAL A 214 -20.64 10.52 1.54
C VAL A 214 -21.32 11.00 0.26
N THR A 215 -22.64 11.19 0.29
CA THR A 215 -23.43 11.55 -0.92
C THR A 215 -23.00 12.87 -1.55
N PRO A 216 -22.74 13.96 -0.79
CA PRO A 216 -22.22 15.21 -1.37
C PRO A 216 -20.82 15.05 -1.97
N LEU A 217 -19.96 14.21 -1.38
CA LEU A 217 -18.61 13.96 -1.87
C LEU A 217 -18.63 13.20 -3.19
N LEU A 218 -19.47 12.16 -3.31
CA LEU A 218 -19.63 11.41 -4.56
C LEU A 218 -20.19 12.28 -5.68
N ALA A 219 -21.18 13.13 -5.38
CA ALA A 219 -21.74 14.07 -6.34
C ALA A 219 -20.70 15.08 -6.83
N ALA A 220 -19.97 15.72 -5.91
CA ALA A 220 -18.90 16.67 -6.25
C ALA A 220 -17.77 16.02 -7.04
N TYR A 221 -17.47 14.74 -6.79
CA TYR A 221 -16.51 13.98 -7.58
C TYR A 221 -17.02 13.75 -9.01
N SER A 222 -18.25 13.26 -9.17
CA SER A 222 -18.87 13.05 -10.48
C SER A 222 -18.91 14.33 -11.32
N GLU A 223 -19.24 15.48 -10.73
CA GLU A 223 -19.25 16.78 -11.42
C GLU A 223 -17.88 17.18 -12.00
N ARG A 224 -16.79 16.66 -11.45
CA ARG A 224 -15.43 16.95 -11.92
C ARG A 224 -14.90 15.98 -12.96
N THR A 225 -15.48 14.78 -13.04
CA THR A 225 -14.92 13.68 -13.84
C THR A 225 -15.82 13.24 -14.99
N LEU A 226 -17.14 13.45 -14.89
CA LEU A 226 -18.10 13.13 -15.94
C LEU A 226 -18.36 14.36 -16.80
N ASN A 227 -18.68 14.14 -18.08
CA ASN A 227 -19.15 15.21 -18.95
C ASN A 227 -20.63 15.57 -18.70
N ASP A 228 -21.13 16.65 -19.29
CA ASP A 228 -22.48 17.17 -19.04
C ASP A 228 -23.59 16.15 -19.36
N GLN A 229 -23.46 15.40 -20.46
CA GLN A 229 -24.42 14.38 -20.87
C GLN A 229 -24.40 13.15 -19.94
N GLN A 230 -23.21 12.73 -19.50
CA GLN A 230 -23.06 11.68 -18.50
C GLN A 230 -23.63 12.11 -17.14
N LEU A 231 -23.43 13.37 -16.75
CA LEU A 231 -24.06 13.94 -15.55
C LEU A 231 -25.58 14.00 -15.68
N HIS A 232 -26.10 14.35 -16.86
CA HIS A 232 -27.53 14.34 -17.13
C HIS A 232 -28.11 12.92 -16.97
N ALA A 233 -27.48 11.93 -17.60
CA ALA A 233 -27.83 10.52 -17.47
C ALA A 233 -27.77 10.04 -16.00
N ALA A 234 -26.71 10.40 -15.25
CA ALA A 234 -26.55 10.03 -13.85
C ALA A 234 -27.65 10.61 -12.94
N ARG A 235 -28.07 11.87 -13.18
CA ARG A 235 -29.21 12.49 -12.46
C ARG A 235 -30.50 11.73 -12.74
N LEU A 236 -30.78 11.47 -14.02
CA LEU A 236 -31.92 10.71 -14.49
C LEU A 236 -32.00 9.29 -13.88
N LEU A 237 -30.86 8.63 -13.71
CA LEU A 237 -30.79 7.32 -13.05
C LEU A 237 -31.06 7.42 -11.55
N ARG A 238 -30.44 8.39 -10.87
CA ARG A 238 -30.67 8.63 -9.45
C ARG A 238 -32.14 8.87 -9.13
N ASP A 239 -32.83 9.70 -9.92
CA ASP A 239 -34.26 10.00 -9.70
C ASP A 239 -35.12 8.73 -9.88
N ARG A 240 -34.78 7.87 -10.84
CA ARG A 240 -35.47 6.59 -11.08
C ARG A 240 -35.26 5.56 -9.95
N PHE A 241 -34.10 5.57 -9.30
CA PHE A 241 -33.80 4.64 -8.19
C PHE A 241 -34.20 5.20 -6.81
N THR A 242 -34.33 6.51 -6.65
CA THR A 242 -34.80 7.16 -5.40
C THR A 242 -36.32 7.26 -5.32
N GLY A 243 -37.02 7.35 -6.46
CA GLY A 243 -38.48 7.47 -6.53
C GLY A 243 -39.29 6.20 -6.19
N THR A 244 -38.65 5.05 -5.94
CA THR A 244 -39.31 3.75 -5.76
C THR A 244 -39.59 3.34 -4.30
N GLY A 245 -39.49 4.27 -3.33
CA GLY A 245 -40.08 4.05 -2.01
C GLY A 245 -39.23 3.32 -0.97
N ARG A 246 -37.90 3.32 -1.10
CA ARG A 246 -37.03 3.19 0.09
C ARG A 246 -36.86 4.58 0.70
N SER A 247 -37.75 4.93 1.61
CA SER A 247 -37.69 6.19 2.35
C SER A 247 -36.39 6.24 3.15
N ALA A 248 -35.72 7.39 3.13
CA ALA A 248 -34.65 7.73 4.05
C ALA A 248 -35.14 7.51 5.49
N GLY A 249 -34.63 6.45 6.11
CA GLY A 249 -34.74 6.16 7.54
C GLY A 249 -33.35 6.21 8.14
#